data_AF-A0A222SHQ4-F1
#
_entry.id   AF-A0A222SHQ4-F1
#
_cell.length_a   1.000
_cell.length_b   1.000
_cell.length_c   1.000
_cell.angle_alpha   90.00
_cell.angle_beta   90.00
_cell.angle_gamma   90.00
#
_symmetry.space_group_name_H-M   'P 1'
#
loop_
_entity.id
_entity.type
_entity.pdbx_description
1 polymer ?
#
loop_
_entity_poly.entity_id
_entity_poly.type
_entity_poly.pdbx_seq_one_letter_code
_entity_poly.pdbx_strand_id
1 'polypeptide(L)'
;MMEQGMRMFIILTCLMLTLIAKAIQAEERGNELARVSVHSTLTELNDFRPGYIYLVVENKTDTLLTVDRIEIAEYPDFIDIRKSSLDTTVVSRKKPVLVYPDKDTVNVGASGIYELFIEASDQLKPGKHLLLFNVLYHGWVPVETQQDTLSVIVRHPMTGSTTKTHEVEVKVFGEGEILGALSNAVTFLMMPGFIMVIVFAMAWKISAPASYQGKLPAWLKEAKIVDLQFWVIAITLSLIMARWIYPILTQLFTSGRRDYLYGYGFYDIVMMWGFSVLMGALSGLIAGGGVSLYRRISYRKAIHGNENPLEFLQKAVALGVKEAWLKKTTLKESGKSGYLIEEDDIEKESLWVIPRVHVLWQASADELYARFEDKIFDDKAILSDVLNTLVDGKKEGHEGKGLQGIEWEKSSHYIEKPLAVKKANLDSLKERENIFSSTMTGQ
;
A
#
# COMPACT_ATOMS: atom_id res chain seq x y z
N MET A 1 -17.18 34.34 -50.15
CA MET A 1 -16.92 33.41 -49.02
C MET A 1 -18.13 33.20 -48.11
N MET A 2 -18.88 34.25 -47.73
CA MET A 2 -20.03 34.11 -46.82
C MET A 2 -21.19 33.26 -47.39
N GLU A 3 -21.43 33.32 -48.70
CA GLU A 3 -22.53 32.58 -49.34
C GLU A 3 -22.28 31.06 -49.43
N GLN A 4 -21.02 30.63 -49.58
CA GLN A 4 -20.67 29.20 -49.59
C GLN A 4 -20.76 28.57 -48.19
N GLY A 5 -20.38 29.31 -47.14
CA GLY A 5 -20.51 28.84 -45.76
C GLY A 5 -21.98 28.64 -45.35
N MET A 6 -22.86 29.53 -45.80
CA MET A 6 -24.30 29.45 -45.49
C MET A 6 -25.00 28.28 -46.23
N ARG A 7 -24.64 28.01 -47.49
CA ARG A 7 -25.17 26.84 -48.22
C ARG A 7 -24.70 25.52 -47.61
N MET A 8 -23.45 25.44 -47.18
CA MET A 8 -22.91 24.24 -46.53
C MET A 8 -23.59 23.98 -45.18
N PHE A 9 -23.83 25.03 -44.40
CA PHE A 9 -24.54 24.93 -43.12
C PHE A 9 -25.98 24.42 -43.32
N ILE A 10 -26.72 24.97 -44.28
CA ILE A 10 -28.10 24.56 -44.59
C ILE A 10 -28.17 23.08 -45.01
N ILE A 11 -27.24 22.64 -45.87
CA ILE A 11 -27.18 21.23 -46.30
C ILE A 11 -26.89 20.31 -45.12
N LEU A 12 -25.96 20.68 -44.23
CA LEU A 12 -25.62 19.88 -43.05
C LEU A 12 -26.80 19.77 -42.08
N THR A 13 -27.52 20.88 -41.84
CA THR A 13 -28.71 20.89 -40.98
C THR A 13 -29.86 20.08 -41.58
N CYS A 14 -30.13 20.18 -42.89
CA CYS A 14 -31.14 19.38 -43.55
C CYS A 14 -30.80 17.88 -43.53
N LEU A 15 -29.54 17.52 -43.71
CA LEU A 15 -29.08 16.14 -43.62
C LEU A 15 -29.28 15.59 -42.20
N MET A 16 -28.89 16.34 -41.17
CA MET A 16 -29.09 15.98 -39.76
C MET A 16 -30.57 15.82 -39.40
N LEU A 17 -31.43 16.77 -39.80
CA LEU A 17 -32.87 16.68 -39.58
C LEU A 17 -33.50 15.46 -40.26
N THR A 18 -33.06 15.13 -41.47
CA THR A 18 -33.55 13.95 -42.19
C THR A 18 -33.10 12.65 -41.54
N LEU A 19 -31.88 12.60 -41.00
CA LEU A 19 -31.36 11.45 -40.25
C LEU A 19 -32.10 11.26 -38.92
N ILE A 20 -32.36 12.35 -38.19
CA ILE A 20 -33.13 12.32 -36.93
C ILE A 20 -34.57 11.85 -37.19
N ALA A 21 -35.25 12.38 -38.21
CA ALA A 21 -36.60 11.98 -38.56
C ALA A 21 -36.69 10.49 -38.94
N LYS A 22 -35.71 9.98 -39.70
CA LYS A 22 -35.63 8.54 -40.02
C LYS A 22 -35.39 7.66 -38.80
N ALA A 23 -34.59 8.11 -37.84
CA ALA A 23 -34.33 7.37 -36.61
C ALA A 23 -35.59 7.29 -35.72
N ILE A 24 -36.29 8.41 -35.54
CA ILE A 24 -37.55 8.47 -34.78
C ILE A 24 -38.61 7.56 -35.41
N GLN A 25 -38.76 7.64 -36.74
CA GLN A 25 -39.73 6.81 -37.45
C GLN A 25 -39.38 5.32 -37.43
N ALA A 26 -38.09 4.95 -37.37
CA ALA A 26 -37.66 3.56 -37.20
C ALA A 26 -37.95 3.02 -35.79
N GLU A 27 -37.84 3.86 -34.76
CA GLU A 27 -38.14 3.50 -33.36
C GLU A 27 -39.65 3.32 -33.13
N GLU A 28 -40.49 4.21 -33.66
CA GLU A 28 -41.96 4.07 -33.63
C GLU A 28 -42.40 2.79 -34.34
N ARG A 29 -41.85 2.52 -35.54
CA ARG A 29 -42.10 1.31 -36.32
C ARG A 29 -41.61 0.03 -35.65
N GLY A 30 -40.50 0.08 -34.92
CA GLY A 30 -40.01 -1.06 -34.13
C GLY A 30 -40.99 -1.43 -33.01
N ASN A 31 -41.51 -0.43 -32.29
CA ASN A 31 -42.45 -0.64 -31.18
C ASN A 31 -43.78 -1.28 -31.61
N GLU A 32 -44.14 -1.21 -32.89
CA GLU A 32 -45.31 -1.87 -33.49
C GLU A 32 -45.09 -3.37 -33.69
N LEU A 33 -43.88 -3.81 -34.04
CA LEU A 33 -43.57 -5.23 -34.30
C LEU A 33 -43.26 -6.01 -33.02
N ALA A 34 -42.46 -5.42 -32.14
CA ALA A 34 -41.98 -6.09 -30.95
C ALA A 34 -41.89 -5.16 -29.75
N ARG A 35 -42.04 -5.70 -28.55
CA ARG A 35 -41.65 -5.02 -27.31
C ARG A 35 -40.40 -5.70 -26.76
N VAL A 36 -39.32 -4.93 -26.69
CA VAL A 36 -38.09 -5.37 -26.04
C VAL A 36 -38.05 -4.81 -24.62
N SER A 37 -37.80 -5.69 -23.66
CA SER A 37 -37.61 -5.35 -22.25
C SER A 37 -36.30 -5.98 -21.75
N VAL A 38 -35.65 -5.28 -20.81
CA VAL A 38 -34.42 -5.75 -20.17
C VAL A 38 -34.80 -6.21 -18.78
N HIS A 39 -34.49 -7.46 -18.47
CA HIS A 39 -34.65 -8.03 -17.14
C HIS A 39 -33.28 -8.49 -16.65
N SER A 40 -32.90 -8.05 -15.46
CA SER A 40 -31.62 -8.43 -14.89
C SER A 40 -31.66 -8.39 -13.37
N THR A 41 -30.94 -9.31 -12.75
CA THR A 41 -30.58 -9.25 -11.32
C THR A 41 -29.22 -8.58 -11.10
N LEU A 42 -28.50 -8.25 -12.17
CA LEU A 42 -27.21 -7.59 -12.16
C LEU A 42 -27.41 -6.07 -12.01
N THR A 43 -27.63 -5.64 -10.78
CA THR A 43 -27.55 -4.22 -10.40
C THR A 43 -26.11 -3.78 -10.14
N GLU A 44 -25.28 -4.72 -9.67
CA GLU A 44 -23.88 -4.49 -9.33
C GLU A 44 -22.98 -5.55 -9.99
N LEU A 45 -21.86 -5.11 -10.57
CA LEU A 45 -20.83 -5.97 -11.18
C LEU A 45 -19.50 -5.75 -10.45
N ASN A 46 -18.80 -6.84 -10.10
CA ASN A 46 -17.46 -6.78 -9.51
C ASN A 46 -16.55 -7.90 -10.04
N ASP A 47 -15.25 -7.80 -9.72
CA ASP A 47 -14.17 -8.67 -10.22
C ASP A 47 -14.45 -10.19 -10.10
N PHE A 48 -15.29 -10.61 -9.15
CA PHE A 48 -15.53 -12.04 -8.84
C PHE A 48 -17.00 -12.45 -8.92
N ARG A 49 -17.89 -11.54 -9.30
CA ARG A 49 -19.34 -11.80 -9.39
C ARG A 49 -19.85 -11.40 -10.75
N PRO A 50 -19.69 -12.26 -11.78
CA PRO A 50 -20.37 -12.06 -13.05
C PRO A 50 -21.88 -12.24 -12.86
N GLY A 51 -22.67 -11.84 -13.85
CA GLY A 51 -24.11 -12.06 -13.82
C GLY A 51 -24.75 -12.03 -15.19
N TYR A 52 -26.08 -12.01 -15.18
CA TYR A 52 -26.87 -12.17 -16.39
C TYR A 52 -27.77 -10.96 -16.66
N ILE A 53 -27.85 -10.59 -17.92
CA ILE A 53 -28.90 -9.73 -18.47
C ILE A 53 -29.75 -10.57 -19.42
N TYR A 54 -31.06 -10.47 -19.30
CA TYR A 54 -32.01 -11.13 -20.18
C TYR A 54 -32.72 -10.06 -21.01
N LEU A 55 -32.59 -10.16 -22.33
CA LEU A 55 -33.42 -9.40 -23.26
C LEU A 55 -34.64 -10.24 -23.59
N VAL A 56 -35.81 -9.72 -23.23
CA VAL A 56 -37.10 -10.36 -23.49
C VAL A 56 -37.76 -9.63 -24.66
N VAL A 57 -37.90 -10.33 -25.77
CA VAL A 57 -38.49 -9.83 -27.02
C VAL A 57 -39.88 -10.44 -27.15
N GLU A 58 -40.90 -9.62 -26.89
CA GLU A 58 -42.31 -9.99 -27.04
C GLU A 58 -42.78 -9.67 -28.46
N ASN A 59 -43.29 -10.67 -29.17
CA ASN A 59 -43.85 -10.49 -30.50
C ASN A 59 -45.30 -9.96 -30.41
N LYS A 60 -45.52 -8.74 -30.89
CA LYS A 60 -46.84 -8.09 -30.89
C LYS A 60 -47.64 -8.31 -32.16
N THR A 61 -47.02 -8.89 -33.18
CA THR A 61 -47.67 -9.13 -34.48
C THR A 61 -48.52 -10.40 -34.44
N ASP A 62 -49.37 -10.55 -35.45
CA ASP A 62 -50.14 -11.76 -35.76
C ASP A 62 -49.34 -12.76 -36.63
N THR A 63 -48.05 -12.48 -36.88
CA THR A 63 -47.16 -13.34 -37.65
C THR A 63 -45.91 -13.73 -36.86
N LEU A 64 -45.13 -14.66 -37.40
CA LEU A 64 -43.86 -15.05 -36.80
C LEU A 64 -42.85 -13.89 -36.93
N LEU A 65 -42.21 -13.54 -35.83
CA LEU A 65 -41.16 -12.53 -35.77
C LEU A 65 -39.80 -13.22 -35.76
N THR A 66 -38.87 -12.75 -36.59
CA THR A 66 -37.49 -13.24 -36.60
C THR A 66 -36.56 -12.20 -35.98
N VAL A 67 -35.80 -12.56 -34.95
CA VAL A 67 -34.74 -11.75 -34.36
C VAL A 67 -33.44 -12.05 -35.09
N ASP A 68 -33.02 -11.11 -35.94
CA ASP A 68 -31.84 -11.27 -36.79
C ASP A 68 -30.56 -11.32 -35.96
N ARG A 69 -30.42 -10.34 -35.06
CA ARG A 69 -29.22 -10.17 -34.23
C ARG A 69 -29.45 -9.16 -33.12
N ILE A 70 -28.63 -9.30 -32.09
CA ILE A 70 -28.53 -8.36 -30.98
C ILE A 70 -27.17 -7.67 -31.10
N GLU A 71 -27.19 -6.37 -31.35
CA GLU A 71 -26.00 -5.52 -31.40
C GLU A 71 -25.79 -4.85 -30.04
N ILE A 72 -24.60 -4.96 -29.47
CA ILE A 72 -24.24 -4.22 -28.26
C ILE A 72 -23.59 -2.91 -28.72
N ALA A 73 -24.41 -1.88 -28.84
CA ALA A 73 -24.03 -0.62 -29.45
C ALA A 73 -22.95 0.12 -28.66
N GLU A 74 -23.00 0.07 -27.32
CA GLU A 74 -22.01 0.71 -26.43
C GLU A 74 -21.88 -0.08 -25.11
N TYR A 75 -20.63 -0.31 -24.68
CA TYR A 75 -20.31 -0.88 -23.37
C TYR A 75 -18.84 -0.59 -22.98
N PRO A 76 -18.52 -0.41 -21.68
CA PRO A 76 -17.17 -0.07 -21.21
C PRO A 76 -16.10 -1.11 -21.59
N ASP A 77 -14.86 -0.66 -21.81
CA ASP A 77 -13.67 -1.45 -22.22
C ASP A 77 -13.34 -2.66 -21.35
N PHE A 78 -13.69 -2.58 -20.08
CA PHE A 78 -13.43 -3.59 -19.06
C PHE A 78 -14.61 -4.52 -18.77
N ILE A 79 -15.70 -4.45 -19.55
CA ILE A 79 -16.81 -5.40 -19.43
C ILE A 79 -16.76 -6.37 -20.61
N ASP A 80 -16.71 -7.66 -20.30
CA ASP A 80 -16.78 -8.75 -21.26
C ASP A 80 -18.20 -9.31 -21.29
N ILE A 81 -18.72 -9.50 -22.51
CA ILE A 81 -20.08 -10.00 -22.74
C ILE A 81 -19.99 -11.27 -23.56
N ARG A 82 -20.72 -12.30 -23.14
CA ARG A 82 -20.83 -13.61 -23.79
C ARG A 82 -22.30 -14.02 -23.88
N LYS A 83 -22.60 -15.03 -24.71
CA LYS A 83 -23.97 -15.58 -24.77
C LYS A 83 -24.35 -16.31 -23.49
N SER A 84 -23.41 -17.07 -22.95
CA SER A 84 -23.63 -17.89 -21.76
C SER A 84 -22.34 -18.01 -20.97
N SER A 85 -22.43 -18.43 -19.71
CA SER A 85 -21.25 -18.65 -18.84
C SER A 85 -20.34 -19.79 -19.34
N LEU A 86 -20.91 -20.72 -20.10
CA LEU A 86 -20.19 -21.82 -20.74
C LEU A 86 -19.53 -21.42 -22.06
N ASP A 87 -19.86 -20.25 -22.59
CA ASP A 87 -19.27 -19.73 -23.82
C ASP A 87 -17.87 -19.17 -23.53
N THR A 88 -16.90 -19.59 -24.34
CA THR A 88 -15.51 -19.10 -24.25
C THR A 88 -15.28 -17.89 -25.14
N THR A 89 -16.19 -17.60 -26.08
CA THR A 89 -16.05 -16.49 -27.00
C THR A 89 -16.63 -15.20 -26.43
N VAL A 90 -15.74 -14.24 -26.15
CA VAL A 90 -16.11 -12.86 -25.79
C VAL A 90 -16.54 -12.12 -27.06
N VAL A 91 -17.62 -11.36 -26.97
CA VAL A 91 -18.11 -10.52 -28.07
C VAL A 91 -17.06 -9.46 -28.42
N SER A 92 -16.60 -9.47 -29.67
CA SER A 92 -15.62 -8.49 -30.14
C SER A 92 -16.24 -7.10 -30.26
N ARG A 93 -15.59 -6.08 -29.70
CA ARG A 93 -15.98 -4.66 -29.89
C ARG A 93 -16.00 -4.20 -31.34
N LYS A 94 -15.15 -4.78 -32.20
CA LYS A 94 -15.12 -4.43 -33.63
C LYS A 94 -16.36 -4.93 -34.38
N LYS A 95 -17.02 -5.95 -33.84
CA LYS A 95 -18.24 -6.54 -34.38
C LYS A 95 -19.10 -6.98 -33.20
N PRO A 96 -19.76 -6.04 -32.50
CA PRO A 96 -20.42 -6.31 -31.23
C PRO A 96 -21.79 -6.96 -31.47
N VAL A 97 -21.79 -8.09 -32.18
CA VAL A 97 -22.98 -8.76 -32.68
C VAL A 97 -23.10 -10.13 -32.03
N LEU A 98 -24.24 -10.35 -31.38
CA LEU A 98 -24.67 -11.63 -30.86
C LEU A 98 -25.74 -12.23 -31.77
N VAL A 99 -25.48 -13.45 -32.22
CA VAL A 99 -26.43 -14.22 -33.05
C VAL A 99 -26.84 -15.47 -32.27
N TYR A 100 -28.15 -15.71 -32.18
CA TYR A 100 -28.72 -16.87 -31.49
C TYR A 100 -29.41 -17.77 -32.51
N PRO A 101 -28.66 -18.66 -33.19
CA PRO A 101 -29.20 -19.46 -34.29
C PRO A 101 -30.37 -20.36 -33.85
N ASP A 102 -30.37 -20.80 -32.58
CA ASP A 102 -31.41 -21.68 -32.05
C ASP A 102 -32.64 -20.94 -31.49
N LYS A 103 -32.64 -19.60 -31.53
CA LYS A 103 -33.70 -18.72 -30.97
C LYS A 103 -34.02 -17.56 -31.90
N ASP A 104 -33.85 -17.75 -33.20
CA ASP A 104 -34.03 -16.72 -34.21
C ASP A 104 -35.50 -16.35 -34.41
N THR A 105 -36.45 -17.18 -33.98
CA THR A 105 -37.89 -16.97 -34.23
C THR A 105 -38.72 -16.92 -32.94
N VAL A 106 -39.68 -15.99 -32.91
CA VAL A 106 -40.61 -15.76 -31.80
C VAL A 106 -42.04 -15.90 -32.31
N ASN A 107 -42.77 -16.87 -31.76
CA ASN A 107 -44.17 -17.14 -32.11
C ASN A 107 -45.09 -15.94 -31.80
N VAL A 108 -46.24 -15.92 -32.47
CA VAL A 108 -47.30 -14.91 -32.28
C VAL A 108 -47.70 -14.81 -30.81
N GLY A 109 -47.64 -13.60 -30.24
CA GLY A 109 -47.97 -13.33 -28.85
C GLY A 109 -47.03 -13.97 -27.82
N ALA A 110 -45.96 -14.66 -28.25
CA ALA A 110 -44.97 -15.26 -27.38
C ALA A 110 -43.80 -14.31 -27.11
N SER A 111 -42.97 -14.67 -26.15
CA SER A 111 -41.74 -13.96 -25.82
C SER A 111 -40.52 -14.85 -26.02
N GLY A 112 -39.51 -14.33 -26.72
CA GLY A 112 -38.18 -14.91 -26.80
C GLY A 112 -37.26 -14.37 -25.71
N ILE A 113 -36.44 -15.22 -25.09
CA ILE A 113 -35.49 -14.84 -24.04
C ILE A 113 -34.06 -15.06 -24.55
N TYR A 114 -33.31 -13.96 -24.62
CA TYR A 114 -31.91 -13.92 -25.01
C TYR A 114 -31.06 -13.60 -23.78
N GLU A 115 -30.25 -14.57 -23.37
CA GLU A 115 -29.34 -14.44 -22.23
C GLU A 115 -28.03 -13.79 -22.65
N LEU A 116 -27.54 -12.85 -21.84
CA LEU A 116 -26.22 -12.26 -21.96
C LEU A 116 -25.50 -12.46 -20.64
N PHE A 117 -24.39 -13.17 -20.69
CA PHE A 117 -23.49 -13.32 -19.56
C PHE A 117 -22.50 -12.16 -19.55
N ILE A 118 -22.43 -11.46 -18.43
CA ILE A 118 -21.63 -10.26 -18.24
C ILE A 118 -20.59 -10.52 -17.17
N GLU A 119 -19.34 -10.27 -17.52
CA GLU A 119 -18.18 -10.45 -16.68
C GLU A 119 -17.34 -9.18 -16.68
N ALA A 120 -16.71 -8.90 -15.55
CA ALA A 120 -15.81 -7.78 -15.39
C ALA A 120 -14.39 -8.25 -15.69
N SER A 121 -13.60 -7.48 -16.44
CA SER A 121 -12.20 -7.78 -16.67
C SER A 121 -11.34 -7.45 -15.44
N ASP A 122 -10.06 -7.84 -15.46
CA ASP A 122 -9.14 -7.64 -14.34
C ASP A 122 -8.90 -6.18 -13.90
N GLN A 123 -9.29 -5.18 -14.71
CA GLN A 123 -9.10 -3.76 -14.41
C GLN A 123 -10.40 -2.99 -14.59
N LEU A 124 -11.07 -2.71 -13.48
CA LEU A 124 -12.36 -2.04 -13.47
C LEU A 124 -12.22 -0.53 -13.33
N LYS A 125 -13.24 0.18 -13.81
CA LYS A 125 -13.43 1.59 -13.50
C LYS A 125 -14.66 1.70 -12.59
N PRO A 126 -14.48 1.86 -11.26
CA PRO A 126 -15.61 1.94 -10.34
C PRO A 126 -16.60 3.05 -10.73
N GLY A 127 -17.90 2.80 -10.56
CA GLY A 127 -18.96 3.76 -10.84
C GLY A 127 -20.09 3.19 -11.68
N LYS A 128 -21.03 4.06 -12.07
CA LYS A 128 -22.19 3.69 -12.88
C LYS A 128 -21.84 3.70 -14.36
N HIS A 129 -22.16 2.62 -15.06
CA HIS A 129 -21.93 2.46 -16.48
C HIS A 129 -23.20 2.05 -17.22
N LEU A 130 -23.33 2.50 -18.46
CA LEU A 130 -24.48 2.20 -19.30
C LEU A 130 -24.11 1.11 -20.31
N LEU A 131 -25.00 0.14 -20.47
CA LEU A 131 -24.96 -0.86 -21.52
C LEU A 131 -26.09 -0.58 -22.51
N LEU A 132 -25.76 -0.49 -23.80
CA LEU A 132 -26.72 -0.18 -24.86
C LEU A 132 -26.89 -1.39 -25.79
N PHE A 133 -28.12 -1.90 -25.88
CA PHE A 133 -28.49 -3.04 -26.70
C PHE A 133 -29.41 -2.58 -27.82
N ASN A 134 -29.09 -2.90 -29.07
CA ASN A 134 -29.94 -2.72 -30.22
C ASN A 134 -30.38 -4.10 -30.72
N VAL A 135 -31.67 -4.37 -30.63
CA VAL A 135 -32.26 -5.64 -31.10
C VAL A 135 -32.87 -5.40 -32.47
N LEU A 136 -32.31 -6.06 -33.49
CA LEU A 136 -32.81 -5.99 -34.86
C LEU A 136 -33.65 -7.23 -35.14
N TYR A 137 -34.82 -7.00 -35.73
CA TYR A 137 -35.76 -8.05 -36.08
C TYR A 137 -36.51 -7.70 -37.36
N HIS A 138 -37.08 -8.71 -37.99
CA HIS A 138 -37.99 -8.55 -39.12
C HIS A 138 -39.21 -9.44 -38.95
N GLY A 139 -40.33 -9.01 -39.52
CA GLY A 139 -41.58 -9.72 -39.47
C GLY A 139 -42.49 -9.30 -40.62
N TRP A 140 -43.73 -9.78 -40.57
CA TRP A 140 -44.74 -9.45 -41.55
C TRP A 140 -45.88 -8.71 -40.88
N VAL A 141 -46.28 -7.58 -41.45
CA VAL A 141 -47.43 -6.82 -40.95
C VAL A 141 -48.57 -6.93 -41.96
N PRO A 142 -49.80 -7.25 -41.53
CA PRO A 142 -50.97 -7.16 -42.38
C PRO A 142 -51.24 -5.68 -42.69
N VAL A 143 -51.18 -5.32 -43.97
CA VAL A 143 -51.62 -4.01 -44.46
C VAL A 143 -52.96 -4.23 -45.16
N GLU A 144 -54.02 -3.62 -44.63
CA GLU A 144 -55.32 -3.61 -45.28
C GLU A 144 -55.26 -2.61 -46.43
N THR A 145 -55.22 -3.13 -47.66
CA THR A 145 -55.25 -2.30 -48.85
C THR A 145 -56.67 -2.33 -49.39
N GLN A 146 -57.32 -1.16 -49.42
CA GLN A 146 -58.66 -1.03 -49.98
C GLN A 146 -58.55 -0.85 -51.51
N GLN A 147 -58.92 -1.88 -52.27
CA GLN A 147 -58.94 -1.83 -53.73
C GLN A 147 -60.34 -2.20 -54.20
N ASP A 148 -61.03 -1.24 -54.84
CA ASP A 148 -62.37 -1.39 -55.47
C ASP A 148 -63.36 -2.30 -54.70
N THR A 149 -63.77 -1.88 -53.50
CA THR A 149 -64.81 -2.50 -52.64
C THR A 149 -64.48 -3.83 -51.93
N LEU A 150 -63.27 -4.38 -52.10
CA LEU A 150 -62.79 -5.55 -51.34
C LEU A 150 -61.57 -5.18 -50.48
N SER A 151 -61.66 -5.46 -49.18
CA SER A 151 -60.52 -5.38 -48.26
C SER A 151 -59.63 -6.61 -48.47
N VAL A 152 -58.45 -6.42 -49.06
CA VAL A 152 -57.44 -7.48 -49.19
C VAL A 152 -56.34 -7.23 -48.17
N ILE A 153 -56.09 -8.22 -47.31
CA ILE A 153 -54.98 -8.19 -46.36
C ILE A 153 -53.72 -8.64 -47.10
N VAL A 154 -52.81 -7.72 -47.38
CA VAL A 154 -51.51 -8.00 -48.00
C VAL A 154 -50.42 -7.91 -46.92
N ARG A 155 -49.64 -8.97 -46.76
CA ARG A 155 -48.53 -9.00 -45.81
C ARG A 155 -47.30 -8.34 -46.42
N HIS A 156 -46.79 -7.30 -45.76
CA HIS A 156 -45.57 -6.62 -46.17
C HIS A 156 -44.41 -6.99 -45.24
N PRO A 157 -43.21 -7.28 -45.76
CA PRO A 157 -42.05 -7.51 -44.93
C PRO A 157 -41.63 -6.19 -44.30
N MET A 158 -41.44 -6.19 -42.98
CA MET A 158 -41.07 -5.00 -42.23
C MET A 158 -39.88 -5.33 -41.33
N THR A 159 -38.87 -4.48 -41.38
CA THR A 159 -37.73 -4.53 -40.47
C THR A 159 -37.95 -3.52 -39.35
N GLY A 160 -37.53 -3.89 -38.14
CA GLY A 160 -37.59 -3.04 -36.97
C GLY A 160 -36.32 -3.15 -36.14
N SER A 161 -36.07 -2.13 -35.35
CA SER A 161 -34.98 -2.09 -34.38
C SER A 161 -35.47 -1.44 -33.10
N THR A 162 -35.13 -2.01 -31.96
CA THR A 162 -35.41 -1.39 -30.65
C THR A 162 -34.12 -1.29 -29.86
N THR A 163 -33.83 -0.09 -29.39
CA THR A 163 -32.71 0.19 -28.50
C THR A 163 -33.16 0.14 -27.05
N LYS A 164 -32.38 -0.53 -26.20
CA LYS A 164 -32.59 -0.63 -24.75
C LYS A 164 -31.31 -0.36 -23.99
N THR A 165 -31.44 0.29 -22.85
CA THR A 165 -30.34 0.60 -21.95
C THR A 165 -30.46 -0.20 -20.66
N HIS A 166 -29.31 -0.53 -20.06
CA HIS A 166 -29.21 -1.05 -18.70
C HIS A 166 -28.07 -0.34 -17.98
N GLU A 167 -28.35 0.23 -16.81
CA GLU A 167 -27.31 0.82 -15.96
C GLU A 167 -26.80 -0.26 -14.99
N VAL A 168 -25.47 -0.41 -14.91
CA VAL A 168 -24.81 -1.32 -13.97
C VAL A 168 -23.84 -0.53 -13.10
N GLU A 169 -23.88 -0.77 -11.80
CA GLU A 169 -22.91 -0.21 -10.87
C GLU A 169 -21.70 -1.14 -10.78
N VAL A 170 -20.54 -0.65 -11.21
CA VAL A 170 -19.29 -1.41 -11.17
C VAL A 170 -18.55 -1.07 -9.89
N LYS A 171 -18.19 -2.09 -9.11
CA LYS A 171 -17.45 -1.96 -7.86
C LYS A 171 -16.23 -2.88 -7.88
N VAL A 172 -15.14 -2.45 -7.26
CA VAL A 172 -13.99 -3.33 -7.02
C VAL A 172 -14.26 -4.14 -5.77
N PHE A 173 -14.00 -5.45 -5.84
CA PHE A 173 -14.30 -6.34 -4.73
C PHE A 173 -13.52 -5.94 -3.46
N GLY A 174 -14.19 -5.84 -2.32
CA GLY A 174 -13.57 -5.52 -1.04
C GLY A 174 -13.20 -4.05 -0.84
N GLU A 175 -13.28 -3.20 -1.88
CA GLU A 175 -12.92 -1.78 -1.78
C GLU A 175 -13.79 -1.06 -0.72
N GLY A 176 -15.11 -1.26 -0.78
CA GLY A 176 -16.06 -0.62 0.13
C GLY A 176 -15.90 -1.07 1.58
N GLU A 177 -15.73 -2.37 1.81
CA GLU A 177 -15.51 -2.93 3.16
C GLU A 177 -14.19 -2.46 3.76
N ILE A 178 -13.13 -2.40 2.96
CA ILE A 178 -11.81 -1.92 3.36
C ILE A 178 -11.86 -0.44 3.71
N LEU A 179 -12.43 0.40 2.85
CA LEU A 179 -12.53 1.84 3.08
C LEU A 179 -13.43 2.16 4.27
N GLY A 180 -14.52 1.39 4.43
CA GLY A 180 -15.41 1.49 5.58
C GLY A 180 -14.69 1.15 6.90
N ALA A 181 -13.89 0.07 6.92
CA ALA A 181 -13.11 -0.32 8.09
C ALA A 181 -12.07 0.73 8.50
N LEU A 182 -11.52 1.46 7.52
CA LEU A 182 -10.52 2.53 7.72
C LEU A 182 -11.15 3.91 7.96
N SER A 183 -12.42 3.95 8.34
CA SER A 183 -13.14 5.12 8.86
C SER A 183 -13.33 6.28 7.89
N ASN A 184 -13.49 6.03 6.58
CA ASN A 184 -13.71 7.05 5.52
C ASN A 184 -12.66 8.18 5.42
N ALA A 185 -11.70 8.26 6.36
CA ALA A 185 -10.69 9.30 6.45
C ALA A 185 -9.55 9.07 5.46
N VAL A 186 -9.34 7.82 5.04
CA VAL A 186 -8.29 7.44 4.10
C VAL A 186 -8.95 6.99 2.81
N THR A 187 -8.75 7.76 1.74
CA THR A 187 -9.16 7.32 0.41
C THR A 187 -8.23 6.20 -0.07
N PHE A 188 -8.73 5.32 -0.95
CA PHE A 188 -7.94 4.25 -1.55
C PHE A 188 -6.61 4.77 -2.12
N LEU A 189 -6.64 5.96 -2.71
CA LEU A 189 -5.47 6.62 -3.29
C LEU A 189 -4.41 7.01 -2.25
N MET A 190 -4.75 7.22 -0.99
CA MET A 190 -3.82 7.63 0.08
C MET A 190 -3.22 6.43 0.84
N MET A 191 -3.79 5.24 0.68
CA MET A 191 -3.39 4.04 1.40
C MET A 191 -1.92 3.62 1.18
N PRO A 192 -1.36 3.65 -0.04
CA PRO A 192 -0.01 3.14 -0.28
C PRO A 192 1.06 3.86 0.54
N GLY A 193 1.06 5.19 0.50
CA GLY A 193 2.01 5.99 1.27
C GLY A 193 1.76 5.94 2.76
N PHE A 194 0.50 5.85 3.19
CA PHE A 194 0.16 5.61 4.60
C PHE A 194 0.79 4.31 5.13
N ILE A 195 0.63 3.21 4.40
CA ILE A 195 1.24 1.91 4.72
C ILE A 195 2.76 2.03 4.76
N MET A 196 3.37 2.68 3.75
CA MET A 196 4.83 2.86 3.71
C MET A 196 5.36 3.56 4.97
N VAL A 197 4.72 4.66 5.41
CA VAL A 197 5.18 5.42 6.59
C VAL A 197 5.05 4.60 7.87
N ILE A 198 3.93 3.90 8.06
CA ILE A 198 3.72 3.05 9.25
C ILE A 198 4.71 1.90 9.29
N VAL A 199 4.87 1.18 8.17
CA VAL A 199 5.80 0.05 8.10
C VAL A 199 7.24 0.52 8.25
N PHE A 200 7.60 1.67 7.68
CA PHE A 200 8.89 2.32 7.93
C PHE A 200 9.12 2.56 9.43
N ALA A 201 8.13 3.13 10.13
CA ALA A 201 8.24 3.40 11.57
C ALA A 201 8.40 2.11 12.39
N MET A 202 7.70 1.03 12.00
CA MET A 202 7.85 -0.29 12.61
C MET A 202 9.24 -0.88 12.35
N ALA A 203 9.71 -0.86 11.10
CA ALA A 203 11.03 -1.34 10.72
C ALA A 203 12.15 -0.56 11.42
N TRP A 204 11.99 0.76 11.56
CA TRP A 204 12.91 1.63 12.30
C TRP A 204 13.06 1.20 13.77
N LYS A 205 11.95 0.89 14.45
CA LYS A 205 12.01 0.43 15.86
C LYS A 205 12.85 -0.85 16.02
N ILE A 206 12.93 -1.67 14.98
CA ILE A 206 13.68 -2.92 14.98
C ILE A 206 15.15 -2.68 14.57
N SER A 207 15.41 -1.87 13.54
CA SER A 207 16.74 -1.70 12.95
C SER A 207 17.58 -0.58 13.57
N ALA A 208 16.95 0.41 14.20
CA ALA A 208 17.67 1.54 14.80
C ALA A 208 18.49 1.09 16.02
N PRO A 209 19.63 1.74 16.32
CA PRO A 209 20.39 1.49 17.54
C PRO A 209 19.53 1.68 18.79
N ALA A 210 19.76 0.91 19.86
CA ALA A 210 18.97 0.94 21.10
C ALA A 210 18.70 2.37 21.65
N SER A 211 19.67 3.28 21.54
CA SER A 211 19.52 4.69 21.95
C SER A 211 18.47 5.50 21.16
N TYR A 212 18.03 4.99 20.01
CA TYR A 212 17.06 5.57 19.09
C TYR A 212 15.79 4.72 18.92
N GLN A 213 15.71 3.51 19.48
CA GLN A 213 14.53 2.63 19.34
C GLN A 213 13.25 3.24 19.97
N GLY A 214 13.39 4.17 20.92
CA GLY A 214 12.29 5.00 21.46
C GLY A 214 12.20 6.41 20.87
N LYS A 215 13.10 6.78 19.97
CA LYS A 215 13.16 8.10 19.33
C LYS A 215 12.98 7.89 17.83
N LEU A 216 11.73 7.93 17.39
CA LEU A 216 11.43 8.09 15.97
C LEU A 216 12.23 9.30 15.43
N PRO A 217 12.64 9.27 14.14
CA PRO A 217 13.23 10.44 13.49
C PRO A 217 12.39 11.68 13.78
N ALA A 218 13.00 12.86 13.94
CA ALA A 218 12.28 14.08 14.35
C ALA A 218 11.04 14.34 13.50
N TRP A 219 11.15 14.13 12.17
CA TRP A 219 10.05 14.26 11.21
C TRP A 219 8.91 13.25 11.39
N LEU A 220 9.14 12.12 12.07
CA LEU A 220 8.14 11.11 12.42
C LEU A 220 7.64 11.25 13.86
N LYS A 221 8.42 11.87 14.74
CA LYS A 221 8.08 12.06 16.16
C LYS A 221 6.98 13.09 16.35
N GLU A 222 6.95 14.10 15.48
CA GLU A 222 5.90 15.12 15.37
C GLU A 222 4.75 14.70 14.46
N ALA A 223 4.82 13.49 13.89
CA ALA A 223 3.83 12.95 12.99
C ALA A 223 2.99 11.91 13.74
N LYS A 224 2.15 12.34 14.68
CA LYS A 224 1.02 11.49 15.09
C LYS A 224 0.15 11.27 13.85
N ILE A 225 -0.61 10.18 13.81
CA ILE A 225 -1.53 9.88 12.71
C ILE A 225 -2.54 11.03 12.49
N VAL A 226 -2.74 11.89 13.48
CA VAL A 226 -3.62 13.06 13.44
C VAL A 226 -2.93 14.31 12.85
N ASP A 227 -1.59 14.33 12.78
CA ASP A 227 -0.84 15.52 12.41
C ASP A 227 -0.79 15.71 10.88
N LEU A 228 -0.92 16.96 10.44
CA LEU A 228 -0.96 17.32 9.02
C LEU A 228 0.31 16.88 8.26
N GLN A 229 1.47 16.94 8.91
CA GLN A 229 2.75 16.56 8.31
C GLN A 229 2.76 15.08 7.88
N PHE A 230 2.18 14.20 8.71
CA PHE A 230 2.04 12.77 8.40
C PHE A 230 1.26 12.57 7.10
N TRP A 231 0.09 13.21 7.00
CA TRP A 231 -0.78 13.10 5.82
C TRP A 231 -0.14 13.66 4.57
N VAL A 232 0.57 14.79 4.66
CA VAL A 232 1.29 15.37 3.51
C VAL A 232 2.33 14.39 2.96
N ILE A 233 3.12 13.74 3.84
CA ILE A 233 4.09 12.73 3.43
C ILE A 233 3.39 11.49 2.83
N ALA A 234 2.36 10.98 3.51
CA ALA A 234 1.61 9.80 3.03
C ALA A 234 0.96 10.05 1.66
N ILE A 235 0.34 11.21 1.45
CA ILE A 235 -0.26 11.59 0.16
C ILE A 235 0.83 11.70 -0.92
N THR A 236 1.95 12.36 -0.61
CA THR A 236 3.06 12.55 -1.56
C THR A 236 3.64 11.19 -1.99
N LEU A 237 3.89 10.30 -1.03
CA LEU A 237 4.38 8.94 -1.32
C LEU A 237 3.36 8.14 -2.10
N SER A 238 2.07 8.30 -1.83
CA SER A 238 1.02 7.60 -2.58
C SER A 238 0.94 8.07 -4.03
N LEU A 239 1.11 9.36 -4.30
CA LEU A 239 1.15 9.89 -5.66
C LEU A 239 2.39 9.39 -6.42
N ILE A 240 3.55 9.34 -5.76
CA ILE A 240 4.76 8.76 -6.32
C ILE A 240 4.54 7.26 -6.62
N MET A 241 3.91 6.55 -5.69
CA MET A 241 3.57 5.15 -5.85
C MET A 241 2.66 4.94 -7.07
N ALA A 242 1.58 5.74 -7.16
CA ALA A 242 0.62 5.67 -8.25
C ALA A 242 1.25 5.89 -9.62
N ARG A 243 1.98 7.00 -9.73
CA ARG A 243 2.38 7.52 -11.04
C ARG A 243 3.65 6.87 -11.59
N TRP A 244 4.54 6.42 -10.71
CA TRP A 244 5.88 5.98 -11.09
C TRP A 244 6.17 4.56 -10.63
N ILE A 245 6.09 4.29 -9.32
CA ILE A 245 6.60 3.03 -8.77
C ILE A 245 5.70 1.86 -9.18
N TYR A 246 4.39 1.96 -9.02
CA TYR A 246 3.46 0.86 -9.28
C TYR A 246 3.48 0.38 -10.74
N PRO A 247 3.42 1.27 -11.76
CA PRO A 247 3.53 0.82 -13.15
C PRO A 247 4.87 0.13 -13.46
N ILE A 248 5.97 0.59 -12.85
CA ILE A 248 7.30 -0.02 -13.03
C ILE A 248 7.34 -1.40 -12.36
N LEU A 249 6.86 -1.51 -11.11
CA LEU A 249 6.86 -2.78 -10.40
C LEU A 249 5.96 -3.81 -11.07
N THR A 250 4.76 -3.43 -11.51
CA THR A 250 3.88 -4.35 -12.23
C THR A 250 4.48 -4.78 -13.56
N GLN A 251 5.16 -3.90 -14.29
CA GLN A 251 5.88 -4.29 -15.51
C GLN A 251 7.02 -5.29 -15.24
N LEU A 252 7.66 -5.22 -14.08
CA LEU A 252 8.76 -6.12 -13.69
C LEU A 252 8.25 -7.48 -13.18
N PHE A 253 7.16 -7.48 -12.41
CA PHE A 253 6.66 -8.68 -11.70
C PHE A 253 5.45 -9.33 -12.36
N THR A 254 4.82 -8.68 -13.34
CA THR A 254 3.64 -9.20 -14.06
C THR A 254 3.83 -9.07 -15.57
N SER A 255 2.98 -9.72 -16.36
CA SER A 255 3.09 -9.75 -17.84
C SER A 255 2.77 -8.42 -18.53
N GLY A 256 2.53 -7.34 -17.79
CA GLY A 256 2.20 -6.04 -18.37
C GLY A 256 2.37 -4.89 -17.39
N ARG A 257 2.46 -3.68 -17.95
CA ARG A 257 2.43 -2.44 -17.18
C ARG A 257 0.99 -2.14 -16.78
N ARG A 258 0.71 -2.07 -15.48
CA ARG A 258 -0.62 -1.73 -14.95
C ARG A 258 -0.62 -0.35 -14.33
N ASP A 259 -1.68 0.42 -14.55
CA ASP A 259 -1.85 1.76 -13.99
C ASP A 259 -3.24 1.87 -13.33
N TYR A 260 -3.26 1.84 -12.00
CA TYR A 260 -4.50 1.86 -11.23
C TYR A 260 -5.24 3.20 -11.28
N LEU A 261 -4.63 4.26 -11.83
CA LEU A 261 -5.31 5.54 -12.04
C LEU A 261 -6.32 5.48 -13.18
N TYR A 262 -6.15 4.54 -14.12
CA TYR A 262 -7.06 4.36 -15.26
C TYR A 262 -8.09 3.26 -15.03
N GLY A 263 -7.75 2.27 -14.23
CA GLY A 263 -8.61 1.16 -13.85
C GLY A 263 -7.84 0.17 -13.00
N TYR A 264 -8.52 -0.46 -12.06
CA TYR A 264 -7.92 -1.39 -11.11
C TYR A 264 -8.93 -2.44 -10.70
N GLY A 265 -8.43 -3.64 -10.38
CA GLY A 265 -9.21 -4.71 -9.77
C GLY A 265 -8.68 -5.04 -8.38
N PHE A 266 -9.31 -6.01 -7.72
CA PHE A 266 -8.87 -6.50 -6.42
C PHE A 266 -7.39 -6.90 -6.38
N TYR A 267 -6.88 -7.54 -7.44
CA TYR A 267 -5.47 -7.95 -7.51
C TYR A 267 -4.51 -6.75 -7.48
N ASP A 268 -4.89 -5.63 -8.11
CA ASP A 268 -4.09 -4.40 -8.05
C ASP A 268 -4.02 -3.84 -6.63
N ILE A 269 -5.13 -3.91 -5.86
CA ILE A 269 -5.16 -3.51 -4.46
C ILE A 269 -4.14 -4.30 -3.64
N VAL A 270 -4.16 -5.63 -3.76
CA VAL A 270 -3.28 -6.53 -3.03
C VAL A 270 -1.81 -6.27 -3.38
N MET A 271 -1.47 -6.17 -4.67
CA MET A 271 -0.10 -5.89 -5.11
C MET A 271 0.38 -4.52 -4.64
N MET A 272 -0.44 -3.49 -4.79
CA MET A 272 -0.10 -2.13 -4.39
C MET A 272 0.22 -2.05 -2.90
N TRP A 273 -0.57 -2.72 -2.05
CA TRP A 273 -0.31 -2.79 -0.63
C TRP A 273 0.94 -3.61 -0.31
N GLY A 274 1.11 -4.78 -0.94
CA GLY A 274 2.30 -5.62 -0.76
C GLY A 274 3.59 -4.87 -1.10
N PHE A 275 3.62 -4.15 -2.23
CA PHE A 275 4.75 -3.31 -2.61
C PHE A 275 4.96 -2.14 -1.64
N SER A 276 3.89 -1.56 -1.11
CA SER A 276 3.98 -0.48 -0.11
C SER A 276 4.61 -0.96 1.20
N VAL A 277 4.21 -2.15 1.68
CA VAL A 277 4.83 -2.80 2.84
C VAL A 277 6.31 -3.05 2.57
N LEU A 278 6.65 -3.63 1.41
CA LEU A 278 8.03 -3.94 1.06
C LEU A 278 8.91 -2.68 1.02
N MET A 279 8.44 -1.62 0.37
CA MET A 279 9.17 -0.35 0.25
C MET A 279 9.33 0.35 1.60
N GLY A 280 8.28 0.39 2.42
CA GLY A 280 8.34 0.94 3.78
C GLY A 280 9.34 0.16 4.65
N ALA A 281 9.30 -1.17 4.61
CA ALA A 281 10.20 -2.02 5.37
C ALA A 281 11.66 -1.84 4.92
N LEU A 282 11.94 -1.94 3.62
CA LEU A 282 13.29 -1.78 3.07
C LEU A 282 13.87 -0.40 3.40
N SER A 283 13.09 0.67 3.21
CA SER A 283 13.56 2.03 3.53
C SER A 283 13.84 2.20 5.03
N GLY A 284 13.02 1.64 5.92
CA GLY A 284 13.25 1.67 7.36
C GLY A 284 14.47 0.88 7.80
N LEU A 285 14.68 -0.31 7.23
CA LEU A 285 15.86 -1.14 7.49
C LEU A 285 17.14 -0.47 6.99
N ILE A 286 17.13 0.08 5.77
CA ILE A 286 18.27 0.80 5.19
C ILE A 286 18.59 2.05 6.02
N ALA A 287 17.59 2.84 6.41
CA ALA A 287 17.80 4.04 7.21
C ALA A 287 18.36 3.70 8.60
N GLY A 288 17.76 2.74 9.31
CA GLY A 288 18.24 2.32 10.63
C GLY A 288 19.64 1.68 10.59
N GLY A 289 19.88 0.81 9.60
CA GLY A 289 21.18 0.21 9.35
C GLY A 289 22.25 1.24 8.98
N GLY A 290 21.89 2.23 8.15
CA GLY A 290 22.77 3.34 7.78
C GLY A 290 23.16 4.21 8.97
N VAL A 291 22.21 4.54 9.85
CA VAL A 291 22.49 5.26 11.10
C VAL A 291 23.37 4.44 12.03
N SER A 292 23.11 3.14 12.16
CA SER A 292 23.95 2.24 12.96
C SER A 292 25.39 2.17 12.44
N LEU A 293 25.56 2.04 11.12
CA LEU A 293 26.87 1.98 10.48
C LEU A 293 27.61 3.32 10.58
N TYR A 294 26.93 4.43 10.29
CA TYR A 294 27.49 5.77 10.44
C TYR A 294 27.99 6.01 11.86
N ARG A 295 27.20 5.61 12.86
CA ARG A 295 27.56 5.72 14.27
C ARG A 295 28.80 4.89 14.60
N ARG A 296 28.85 3.64 14.12
CA ARG A 296 30.01 2.76 14.32
C ARG A 296 31.28 3.37 13.71
N ILE A 297 31.19 3.96 12.53
CA ILE A 297 32.33 4.61 11.86
C ILE A 297 32.74 5.88 12.59
N SER A 298 31.80 6.74 12.96
CA SER A 298 32.06 8.02 13.62
C SER A 298 32.65 7.82 15.02
N TYR A 299 32.14 6.88 15.81
CA TYR A 299 32.70 6.62 17.14
C TYR A 299 34.07 5.94 17.10
N ARG A 300 34.38 5.12 16.08
CA ARG A 300 35.73 4.58 15.89
C ARG A 300 36.77 5.68 15.75
N LYS A 301 36.41 6.80 15.12
CA LYS A 301 37.31 7.94 14.90
C LYS A 301 37.39 8.90 16.09
N ALA A 302 36.46 8.81 17.04
CA ALA A 302 36.21 9.86 18.01
C ALA A 302 36.43 9.45 19.48
N ILE A 303 37.01 8.28 19.79
CA ILE A 303 37.44 7.99 21.17
C ILE A 303 38.70 8.80 21.45
N HIS A 304 38.53 9.82 22.27
CA HIS A 304 39.60 10.61 22.84
C HIS A 304 39.55 10.37 24.35
N GLY A 305 40.61 9.85 24.96
CA GLY A 305 40.63 9.42 26.37
C GLY A 305 40.39 10.50 27.43
N ASN A 306 39.85 11.66 27.04
CA ASN A 306 39.46 12.78 27.90
C ASN A 306 37.92 12.89 28.07
N GLU A 307 37.15 11.93 27.55
CA GLU A 307 35.70 11.92 27.66
C GLU A 307 35.21 11.61 29.09
N ASN A 308 34.01 12.09 29.42
CA ASN A 308 33.31 11.67 30.63
C ASN A 308 33.05 10.15 30.57
N PRO A 309 33.12 9.42 31.70
CA PRO A 309 32.91 7.97 31.71
C PRO A 309 31.62 7.50 31.04
N LEU A 310 30.51 8.20 31.24
CA LEU A 310 29.24 7.83 30.64
C LEU A 310 29.28 7.93 29.11
N GLU A 311 29.89 8.99 28.58
CA GLU A 311 30.03 9.18 27.13
C GLU A 311 30.97 8.14 26.54
N PHE A 312 32.08 7.85 27.22
CA PHE A 312 33.03 6.83 26.79
C PHE A 312 32.36 5.45 26.70
N LEU A 313 31.63 5.03 27.74
CA LEU A 313 30.95 3.74 27.75
C LEU A 313 29.84 3.66 26.70
N GLN A 314 29.12 4.75 26.43
CA GLN A 314 28.15 4.81 25.33
C GLN A 314 28.83 4.61 23.97
N LYS A 315 30.03 5.18 23.76
CA LYS A 315 30.85 4.92 22.57
C LYS A 315 31.32 3.47 22.53
N ALA A 316 31.76 2.91 23.65
CA ALA A 316 32.18 1.51 23.75
C ALA A 316 31.05 0.54 23.35
N VAL A 317 29.84 0.71 23.89
CA VAL A 317 28.67 -0.09 23.47
C VAL A 317 28.40 0.06 21.98
N ALA A 318 28.52 1.28 21.45
CA ALA A 318 28.34 1.53 20.02
C ALA A 318 29.42 0.89 19.13
N LEU A 319 30.59 0.58 19.68
CA LEU A 319 31.66 -0.15 19.01
C LEU A 319 31.51 -1.67 19.09
N GLY A 320 30.56 -2.17 19.89
CA GLY A 320 30.23 -3.59 20.01
C GLY A 320 30.54 -4.20 21.37
N VAL A 321 30.89 -3.41 22.37
CA VAL A 321 31.13 -3.91 23.73
C VAL A 321 29.81 -4.25 24.39
N LYS A 322 29.57 -5.54 24.62
CA LYS A 322 28.29 -6.04 25.13
C LYS A 322 28.27 -6.24 26.63
N GLU A 323 29.39 -6.66 27.21
CA GLU A 323 29.45 -7.11 28.60
C GLU A 323 29.90 -5.98 29.55
N ALA A 324 29.32 -5.92 30.75
CA ALA A 324 29.78 -5.02 31.82
C ALA A 324 30.98 -5.58 32.60
N TRP A 325 31.18 -6.90 32.55
CA TRP A 325 32.30 -7.60 33.18
C TRP A 325 33.44 -7.74 32.18
N LEU A 326 34.49 -6.95 32.38
CA LEU A 326 35.60 -6.84 31.44
C LEU A 326 36.86 -7.49 32.00
N LYS A 327 37.75 -7.93 31.11
CA LYS A 327 39.04 -8.51 31.51
C LYS A 327 39.91 -7.43 32.14
N LYS A 328 40.40 -7.70 33.35
CA LYS A 328 41.34 -6.83 34.04
C LYS A 328 42.76 -7.08 33.55
N THR A 329 43.51 -6.01 33.38
CA THR A 329 44.91 -6.03 32.94
C THR A 329 45.75 -5.07 33.78
N THR A 330 47.04 -5.37 33.90
CA THR A 330 48.02 -4.48 34.53
C THR A 330 48.94 -3.91 33.45
N LEU A 331 49.33 -2.64 33.61
CA LEU A 331 50.29 -1.95 32.76
C LEU A 331 51.71 -2.16 33.26
N LYS A 332 52.58 -2.75 32.44
CA LYS A 332 53.97 -3.05 32.82
C LYS A 332 54.76 -1.83 33.29
N GLU A 333 54.55 -0.69 32.65
CA GLU A 333 55.32 0.54 32.92
C GLU A 333 54.95 1.21 34.25
N SER A 334 53.69 1.12 34.66
CA SER A 334 53.19 1.84 35.86
C SER A 334 52.80 0.93 37.01
N GLY A 335 52.62 -0.38 36.77
CA GLY A 335 52.01 -1.32 37.71
C GLY A 335 50.52 -1.06 37.98
N LYS A 336 49.91 -0.04 37.35
CA LYS A 336 48.49 0.29 37.52
C LYS A 336 47.60 -0.67 36.74
N SER A 337 46.42 -0.94 37.27
CA SER A 337 45.42 -1.82 36.66
C SER A 337 44.38 -1.04 35.85
N GLY A 338 43.75 -1.73 34.90
CA GLY A 338 42.58 -1.22 34.16
C GLY A 338 41.81 -2.35 33.48
N TYR A 339 40.76 -2.01 32.75
CA TYR A 339 39.85 -2.95 32.11
C TYR A 339 39.87 -2.80 30.60
N LEU A 340 39.94 -3.94 29.92
CA LEU A 340 40.01 -4.01 28.46
C LEU A 340 38.62 -3.83 27.86
N ILE A 341 38.44 -2.81 27.03
CA ILE A 341 37.14 -2.53 26.38
C ILE A 341 36.99 -3.22 25.03
N GLU A 342 38.09 -3.48 24.34
CA GLU A 342 38.04 -4.10 23.02
C GLU A 342 38.35 -5.58 23.12
N GLU A 343 37.76 -6.41 22.26
CA GLU A 343 38.22 -7.79 22.12
C GLU A 343 39.68 -7.80 21.65
N ASP A 344 40.45 -8.77 22.17
CA ASP A 344 41.85 -8.97 21.81
C ASP A 344 41.94 -9.52 20.38
N ASP A 345 41.84 -8.62 19.41
CA ASP A 345 41.93 -8.90 17.98
C ASP A 345 43.39 -8.92 17.54
N ILE A 346 43.87 -10.03 16.98
CA ILE A 346 45.28 -10.29 16.60
C ILE A 346 45.85 -9.12 15.77
N GLU A 347 45.03 -8.48 14.94
CA GLU A 347 45.46 -7.43 14.02
C GLU A 347 45.69 -6.05 14.69
N LYS A 348 45.23 -5.84 15.92
CA LYS A 348 45.39 -4.56 16.62
C LYS A 348 46.72 -4.48 17.36
N GLU A 349 47.51 -3.45 17.10
CA GLU A 349 48.74 -3.18 17.87
C GLU A 349 48.47 -2.56 19.24
N SER A 350 47.33 -1.88 19.40
CA SER A 350 46.92 -1.21 20.64
C SER A 350 45.48 -1.52 20.99
N LEU A 351 45.20 -1.58 22.30
CA LEU A 351 43.89 -1.83 22.87
C LEU A 351 43.53 -0.70 23.83
N TRP A 352 42.25 -0.33 23.89
CA TRP A 352 41.76 0.63 24.87
C TRP A 352 41.62 -0.02 26.25
N VAL A 353 42.26 0.61 27.23
CA VAL A 353 42.14 0.27 28.65
C VAL A 353 41.47 1.44 29.37
N ILE A 354 40.47 1.13 30.19
CA ILE A 354 39.78 2.12 31.03
C ILE A 354 40.01 1.87 32.52
N PRO A 355 39.91 2.91 33.35
CA PRO A 355 39.84 2.71 34.79
C PRO A 355 38.48 2.17 35.22
N ARG A 356 38.39 1.81 36.51
CA ARG A 356 37.10 1.50 37.12
C ARG A 356 36.20 2.74 37.08
N VAL A 357 34.91 2.53 36.90
CA VAL A 357 33.90 3.59 36.81
C VAL A 357 33.22 3.70 38.16
N HIS A 358 33.34 4.87 38.79
CA HIS A 358 32.71 5.17 40.06
C HIS A 358 31.38 5.89 39.85
N VAL A 359 30.30 5.34 40.38
CA VAL A 359 28.94 5.86 40.27
C VAL A 359 28.47 6.40 41.62
N LEU A 360 28.19 7.69 41.67
CA LEU A 360 27.71 8.39 42.86
C LEU A 360 26.19 8.57 42.77
N TRP A 361 25.47 8.01 43.71
CA TRP A 361 24.01 8.08 43.80
C TRP A 361 23.59 9.02 44.94
N GLN A 362 22.50 9.75 44.73
CA GLN A 362 21.87 10.54 45.80
C GLN A 362 21.14 9.60 46.78
N ALA A 363 21.07 9.97 48.08
CA ALA A 363 20.39 9.19 49.11
C ALA A 363 18.92 8.84 48.81
N SER A 364 18.26 9.61 47.95
CA SER A 364 16.87 9.47 47.54
C SER A 364 16.65 8.56 46.33
N ALA A 365 17.72 7.98 45.77
CA ALA A 365 17.70 7.20 44.53
C ALA A 365 17.51 5.68 44.74
N ASP A 366 16.87 5.26 45.83
CA ASP A 366 16.82 3.86 46.29
C ASP A 366 16.38 2.87 45.19
N GLU A 367 15.35 3.19 44.41
CA GLU A 367 14.84 2.30 43.37
C GLU A 367 15.81 2.15 42.19
N LEU A 368 16.39 3.26 41.72
CA LEU A 368 17.37 3.24 40.63
C LEU A 368 18.70 2.61 41.05
N TYR A 369 19.10 2.83 42.31
CA TYR A 369 20.26 2.20 42.91
C TYR A 369 20.09 0.69 42.97
N ALA A 370 18.96 0.19 43.48
CA ALA A 370 18.68 -1.25 43.53
C ALA A 370 18.67 -1.88 42.14
N ARG A 371 18.04 -1.23 41.14
CA ARG A 371 18.07 -1.68 39.74
C ARG A 371 19.47 -1.66 39.13
N PHE A 372 20.34 -0.76 39.58
CA PHE A 372 21.72 -0.70 39.14
C PHE A 372 22.55 -1.82 39.78
N GLU A 373 22.46 -2.01 41.09
CA GLU A 373 23.16 -3.07 41.83
C GLU A 373 22.81 -4.46 41.31
N ASP A 374 21.51 -4.75 41.15
CA ASP A 374 21.04 -6.04 40.61
C ASP A 374 21.70 -6.36 39.27
N LYS A 375 21.86 -5.34 38.40
CA LYS A 375 22.54 -5.50 37.11
C LYS A 375 24.04 -5.66 37.24
N ILE A 376 24.74 -4.93 38.12
CA ILE A 376 26.20 -5.04 38.17
C ILE A 376 26.68 -6.32 38.85
N PHE A 377 25.89 -6.92 39.75
CA PHE A 377 26.26 -8.20 40.37
C PHE A 377 26.00 -9.43 39.48
N ASP A 378 25.26 -9.30 38.38
CA ASP A 378 25.11 -10.34 37.36
C ASP A 378 26.35 -10.38 36.43
N ASP A 379 27.03 -11.52 36.36
CA ASP A 379 28.21 -11.73 35.50
C ASP A 379 27.88 -11.73 34.00
N LYS A 380 26.59 -11.88 33.65
CA LYS A 380 26.04 -11.80 32.30
C LYS A 380 25.44 -10.45 31.95
N ALA A 381 25.63 -9.46 32.82
CA ALA A 381 25.06 -8.14 32.62
C ALA A 381 25.47 -7.50 31.30
N ILE A 382 24.45 -7.09 30.54
CA ILE A 382 24.63 -6.37 29.29
C ILE A 382 24.91 -4.90 29.59
N LEU A 383 26.06 -4.40 29.15
CA LEU A 383 26.52 -3.03 29.38
C LEU A 383 25.49 -1.99 28.91
N SER A 384 24.78 -2.23 27.81
CA SER A 384 23.72 -1.31 27.35
C SER A 384 22.60 -1.15 28.37
N ASP A 385 22.27 -2.21 29.12
CA ASP A 385 21.18 -2.17 30.10
C ASP A 385 21.62 -1.44 31.37
N VAL A 386 22.88 -1.58 31.76
CA VAL A 386 23.50 -0.79 32.84
C VAL A 386 23.52 0.68 32.45
N LEU A 387 23.93 1.00 31.22
CA LEU A 387 23.96 2.37 30.72
C LEU A 387 22.58 3.01 30.63
N ASN A 388 21.54 2.26 30.29
CA ASN A 388 20.17 2.77 30.30
C ASN A 388 19.77 3.19 31.72
N THR A 389 20.07 2.38 32.75
CA THR A 389 19.82 2.76 34.16
C THR A 389 20.58 4.03 34.54
N LEU A 390 21.85 4.16 34.14
CA LEU A 390 22.66 5.35 34.43
C LEU A 390 22.15 6.61 33.71
N VAL A 391 21.65 6.46 32.48
CA VAL A 391 21.04 7.56 31.72
C VAL A 391 19.73 8.02 32.35
N ASP A 392 18.91 7.09 32.84
CA ASP A 392 17.69 7.42 33.57
C ASP A 392 18.01 8.10 34.91
N GLY A 393 18.99 7.57 35.66
CA GLY A 393 19.48 8.22 36.87
C GLY A 393 20.02 9.63 36.63
N LYS A 394 20.71 9.88 35.51
CA LYS A 394 21.17 11.23 35.15
C LYS A 394 20.00 12.19 34.88
N LYS A 395 18.90 11.71 34.29
CA LYS A 395 17.69 12.54 34.08
C LYS A 395 17.02 12.88 35.41
N GLU A 396 16.85 11.88 36.28
CA GLU A 396 16.22 12.06 37.60
C GLU A 396 17.10 12.80 38.61
N GLY A 397 18.42 12.83 38.39
CA GLY A 397 19.36 13.60 39.21
C GLY A 397 19.06 15.11 39.21
N HIS A 398 18.44 15.64 38.15
CA HIS A 398 17.97 17.03 38.11
C HIS A 398 16.82 17.31 39.09
N GLU A 399 16.11 16.28 39.53
CA GLU A 399 15.02 16.36 40.51
C GLU A 399 15.46 15.95 41.91
N GLY A 400 16.77 15.68 42.11
CA GLY A 400 17.30 15.26 43.40
C GLY A 400 16.91 13.84 43.81
N LYS A 401 16.61 12.94 42.86
CA LYS A 401 16.22 11.54 43.10
C LYS A 401 17.04 10.51 42.32
N GLY A 402 18.18 10.93 41.77
CA GLY A 402 18.92 10.11 40.82
C GLY A 402 20.41 10.15 41.05
N LEU A 403 21.11 10.28 39.94
CA LEU A 403 22.55 10.12 39.89
C LEU A 403 23.23 11.46 40.19
N GLN A 404 24.13 11.46 41.18
CA GLN A 404 24.90 12.64 41.56
C GLN A 404 26.08 12.87 40.61
N GLY A 405 26.77 11.81 40.22
CA GLY A 405 27.95 11.89 39.35
C GLY A 405 28.43 10.53 38.87
N ILE A 406 29.10 10.51 37.72
CA ILE A 406 29.84 9.35 37.21
C ILE A 406 31.25 9.83 36.93
N GLU A 407 32.21 9.24 37.62
CA GLU A 407 33.63 9.58 37.52
C GLU A 407 34.48 8.34 37.26
N TRP A 408 35.69 8.56 36.77
CA TRP A 408 36.72 7.52 36.79
C TRP A 408 37.22 7.37 38.23
N GLU A 409 37.37 6.13 38.71
CA GLU A 409 37.81 5.87 40.08
C GLU A 409 39.24 6.39 40.29
N LYS A 410 39.39 7.35 41.20
CA LYS A 410 40.68 7.95 41.57
C LYS A 410 41.34 7.09 42.64
N SER A 411 42.05 6.05 42.22
CA SER A 411 42.81 5.16 43.10
C SER A 411 44.26 5.07 42.64
N SER A 412 45.20 4.91 43.59
CA SER A 412 46.60 4.63 43.27
C SER A 412 46.80 3.31 42.51
N HIS A 413 45.81 2.41 42.57
CA HIS A 413 45.86 1.07 41.97
C HIS A 413 45.36 1.02 40.53
N TYR A 414 44.55 1.99 40.10
CA TYR A 414 43.97 2.04 38.76
C TYR A 414 44.59 3.15 37.93
N ILE A 415 44.49 3.03 36.61
CA ILE A 415 44.77 4.17 35.72
C ILE A 415 43.82 5.33 36.01
N GLU A 416 44.17 6.54 35.60
CA GLU A 416 43.37 7.73 35.94
C GLU A 416 42.38 8.10 34.85
N LYS A 417 42.65 7.69 33.60
CA LYS A 417 41.82 7.98 32.44
C LYS A 417 41.95 6.90 31.37
N PRO A 418 41.00 6.80 30.44
CA PRO A 418 41.10 5.90 29.30
C PRO A 418 42.36 6.17 28.47
N LEU A 419 43.00 5.09 28.02
CA LEU A 419 44.23 5.18 27.24
C LEU A 419 44.38 3.99 26.29
N ALA A 420 44.89 4.27 25.09
CA ALA A 420 45.25 3.26 24.11
C ALA A 420 46.65 2.74 24.43
N VAL A 421 46.76 1.44 24.70
CA VAL A 421 47.97 0.80 25.19
C VAL A 421 48.42 -0.24 24.19
N LYS A 422 49.71 -0.25 23.84
CA LYS A 422 50.29 -1.30 23.00
C LYS A 422 50.17 -2.66 23.68
N LYS A 423 49.78 -3.71 22.96
CA LYS A 423 49.61 -5.06 23.54
C LYS A 423 50.84 -5.56 24.30
N ALA A 424 52.05 -5.24 23.81
CA ALA A 424 53.31 -5.61 24.46
C ALA A 424 53.45 -5.06 25.90
N ASN A 425 52.77 -3.97 26.21
CA ASN A 425 52.81 -3.29 27.51
C ASN A 425 51.73 -3.77 28.49
N LEU A 426 50.88 -4.71 28.07
CA LEU A 426 49.88 -5.35 28.92
C LEU A 426 50.48 -6.62 29.53
N ASP A 427 50.25 -6.81 30.84
CA ASP A 427 50.50 -8.08 31.51
C ASP A 427 49.39 -9.11 31.24
N SER A 428 49.57 -10.33 31.76
CA SER A 428 48.60 -11.42 31.63
C SER A 428 47.18 -10.95 31.99
N LEU A 429 46.25 -11.15 31.06
CA LEU A 429 44.83 -10.88 31.25
C LEU A 429 44.29 -11.73 32.40
N LYS A 430 43.77 -11.08 33.43
CA LYS A 430 43.15 -11.74 34.59
C LYS A 430 41.68 -12.05 34.31
N GLU A 431 41.04 -12.70 35.28
CA GLU A 431 39.60 -12.97 35.27
C GLU A 431 38.78 -11.71 35.01
N ARG A 432 37.55 -11.90 34.52
CA ARG A 432 36.61 -10.82 34.29
C ARG A 432 36.17 -10.26 35.64
N GLU A 433 36.19 -8.94 35.76
CA GLU A 433 35.74 -8.23 36.94
C GLU A 433 34.71 -7.17 36.52
N ASN A 434 33.79 -6.83 37.43
CA ASN A 434 32.86 -5.75 37.19
C ASN A 434 33.61 -4.40 37.14
N ILE A 435 33.37 -3.61 36.08
CA ILE A 435 34.04 -2.32 35.88
C ILE A 435 33.46 -1.16 36.69
N PHE A 436 32.37 -1.37 37.41
CA PHE A 436 31.68 -0.36 38.20
C PHE A 436 32.00 -0.52 39.69
N SER A 437 32.03 0.61 40.37
CA SER A 437 31.91 0.76 41.82
C SER A 437 30.83 1.80 42.10
N SER A 438 30.11 1.70 43.21
CA SER A 438 29.05 2.65 43.55
C SER A 438 29.07 3.06 45.01
N THR A 439 28.65 4.30 45.27
CA THR A 439 28.47 4.86 46.61
C THR A 439 27.17 5.65 46.66
N MET A 440 26.41 5.50 47.75
CA MET A 440 25.31 6.41 48.10
C MET A 440 25.83 7.56 48.95
N THR A 441 25.60 8.82 48.56
CA THR A 441 25.97 9.96 49.39
C THR A 441 24.99 10.14 50.55
N GLY A 442 25.50 10.06 51.79
CA GLY A 442 24.70 10.25 53.02
C GLY A 442 24.79 9.07 54.01
N GLN A 443 25.46 7.99 53.61
CA GLN A 443 26.02 6.95 54.49
C GLN A 443 27.54 7.13 54.55
#